data_AF-A0AAV7KK91-F1
#
_entry.id   AF-A0AAV7KK91-F1
#
_cell.length_a   1.000
_cell.length_b   1.000
_cell.length_c   1.000
_cell.angle_alpha   90.00
_cell.angle_beta   90.00
_cell.angle_gamma   90.00
#
_symmetry.space_group_name_H-M   'P 1'
#
loop_
_entity.id
_entity.type
_entity.pdbx_description
1 polymer ?
#
loop_
_entity_poly.entity_id
_entity_poly.type
_entity_poly.pdbx_seq_one_letter_code
_entity_poly.pdbx_strand_id
1 'polypeptide(L)'
;MTNNYSKRLFFHFSQNVRREIQELGLQTDYLNDEQLALRLRMLPTLAFAPTLEVRELFPQVIEQLDIPASLELALYFENTYIGRTVPGGTQSAPLFPIEMWNHHHSVSQGIPRTNNAVEAWHRAYNVTIGCHHPNIWKWIIAIRREQGLVEVKQATFLAGDKPSKRTKNSANEEGLTNLVLSYFHRFPPRNYTQINFWNKFG
;
A
#
# COMPACT_ATOMS: atom_id res chain seq x y z
N MET A 1 9.03 15.05 1.05
CA MET A 1 8.70 14.77 -0.37
C MET A 1 8.72 13.27 -0.75
N THR A 2 8.90 12.35 0.21
CA THR A 2 9.08 10.90 -0.01
C THR A 2 7.79 10.09 -0.15
N ASN A 3 6.65 10.61 0.32
CA ASN A 3 5.42 9.84 0.50
C ASN A 3 4.70 9.43 -0.81
N ASN A 4 4.84 10.19 -1.91
CA ASN A 4 4.16 9.86 -3.17
C ASN A 4 4.88 8.78 -4.00
N TYR A 5 6.20 8.67 -3.85
CA TYR A 5 6.99 7.68 -4.60
C TYR A 5 6.75 6.27 -4.06
N SER A 6 6.88 6.08 -2.75
CA SER A 6 6.67 4.78 -2.10
C SER A 6 5.29 4.18 -2.42
N LYS A 7 4.21 4.98 -2.42
CA LYS A 7 2.85 4.52 -2.77
C LYS A 7 2.72 4.01 -4.20
N ARG A 8 3.24 4.79 -5.17
CA ARG A 8 3.24 4.39 -6.58
C ARG A 8 4.06 3.12 -6.76
N LEU A 9 5.15 2.98 -6.02
CA LEU A 9 6.01 1.80 -6.06
C LEU A 9 5.32 0.55 -5.52
N PHE A 10 4.59 0.60 -4.41
CA PHE A 10 3.81 -0.56 -3.96
C PHE A 10 2.66 -0.91 -4.91
N PHE A 11 2.03 0.10 -5.49
CA PHE A 11 0.99 -0.14 -6.50
C PHE A 11 1.57 -0.90 -7.69
N HIS A 12 2.69 -0.44 -8.24
CA HIS A 12 3.38 -1.12 -9.33
C HIS A 12 3.94 -2.48 -8.92
N PHE A 13 4.48 -2.62 -7.70
CA PHE A 13 4.88 -3.91 -7.13
C PHE A 13 3.70 -4.89 -7.10
N SER A 14 2.56 -4.51 -6.52
CA SER A 14 1.37 -5.36 -6.46
C SER A 14 0.84 -5.72 -7.85
N GLN A 15 0.89 -4.77 -8.79
CA GLN A 15 0.52 -5.02 -10.19
C GLN A 15 1.47 -6.00 -10.87
N ASN A 16 2.78 -5.86 -10.66
CA ASN A 16 3.78 -6.75 -11.23
C ASN A 16 3.64 -8.16 -10.68
N VAL A 17 3.43 -8.33 -9.36
CA VAL A 17 3.16 -9.65 -8.77
C VAL A 17 1.93 -10.29 -9.41
N ARG A 18 0.86 -9.53 -9.64
CA ARG A 18 -0.33 -10.05 -10.31
C ARG A 18 -0.05 -10.45 -11.76
N ARG A 19 0.74 -9.66 -12.49
CA ARG A 19 1.12 -9.98 -13.88
C ARG A 19 1.94 -11.26 -13.92
N GLU A 20 2.90 -11.41 -13.02
CA GLU A 20 3.71 -12.63 -12.92
C GLU A 20 2.83 -13.87 -12.67
N ILE A 21 1.88 -13.79 -11.73
CA ILE A 21 0.92 -14.87 -11.47
C ILE A 21 0.12 -15.24 -12.73
N GLN A 22 -0.25 -14.25 -13.55
CA GLN A 22 -0.97 -14.46 -14.80
C GLN A 22 -0.07 -15.07 -15.88
N GLU A 23 1.16 -14.60 -16.02
CA GLU A 23 2.15 -15.08 -16.98
C GLU A 23 2.55 -16.54 -16.71
N LEU A 24 2.58 -16.94 -15.43
CA LEU A 24 2.79 -18.33 -15.00
C LEU A 24 1.54 -19.23 -15.16
N GLY A 25 0.44 -18.71 -15.73
CA GLY A 25 -0.77 -19.48 -15.99
C GLY A 25 -1.63 -19.79 -14.76
N LEU A 26 -1.31 -19.22 -13.59
CA LEU A 26 -1.99 -19.51 -12.31
C LEU A 26 -3.35 -18.82 -12.16
N GLN A 27 -3.86 -18.14 -13.20
CA GLN A 27 -5.10 -17.37 -13.12
C GLN A 27 -6.31 -18.24 -12.80
N THR A 28 -6.41 -19.42 -13.41
CA THR A 28 -7.51 -20.36 -13.20
C THR A 28 -7.47 -20.92 -11.78
N ASP A 29 -6.29 -21.35 -11.32
CA ASP A 29 -6.11 -21.90 -9.98
C ASP A 29 -6.38 -20.83 -8.91
N TYR A 30 -5.92 -19.60 -9.13
CA TYR A 30 -6.20 -18.46 -8.25
C TYR A 30 -7.71 -18.15 -8.12
N LEU A 31 -8.52 -18.43 -9.15
CA LEU A 31 -9.97 -18.21 -9.10
C LEU A 31 -10.72 -19.37 -8.43
N ASN A 32 -10.20 -20.59 -8.55
CA ASN A 32 -10.89 -21.80 -8.12
C ASN A 32 -10.40 -22.36 -6.78
N ASP A 33 -9.21 -21.97 -6.32
CA ASP A 33 -8.64 -22.35 -5.02
C ASP A 33 -8.43 -21.11 -4.13
N GLU A 34 -9.31 -20.95 -3.14
CA GLU A 34 -9.25 -19.84 -2.18
C GLU A 34 -7.99 -19.87 -1.30
N GLN A 35 -7.49 -21.05 -0.95
CA GLN A 35 -6.29 -21.19 -0.12
C GLN A 35 -5.04 -20.82 -0.92
N LEU A 36 -4.93 -21.27 -2.16
CA LEU A 36 -3.87 -20.81 -3.06
C LEU A 36 -3.95 -19.30 -3.30
N ALA A 37 -5.15 -18.77 -3.55
CA ALA A 37 -5.34 -17.34 -3.73
C ALA A 37 -4.89 -16.54 -2.50
N LEU A 38 -5.14 -17.06 -1.30
CA LEU A 38 -4.68 -16.45 -0.06
C LEU A 38 -3.15 -16.46 0.04
N ARG A 39 -2.52 -17.61 -0.21
CA ARG A 39 -1.05 -17.75 -0.17
C ARG A 39 -0.36 -16.85 -1.20
N LEU A 40 -0.89 -16.78 -2.43
CA LEU A 40 -0.40 -15.85 -3.46
C LEU A 40 -0.55 -14.37 -3.06
N ARG A 41 -1.61 -14.02 -2.33
CA ARG A 41 -1.79 -12.66 -1.78
C ARG A 41 -0.81 -12.34 -0.65
N MET A 42 -0.10 -13.31 -0.07
CA MET A 42 0.95 -13.02 0.93
C MET A 42 2.19 -12.37 0.30
N LEU A 43 2.48 -12.63 -0.96
CA LEU A 43 3.62 -12.04 -1.67
C LEU A 43 3.63 -10.50 -1.64
N PRO A 44 2.55 -9.80 -2.04
CA PRO A 44 2.52 -8.34 -1.92
C PRO A 44 2.49 -7.86 -0.46
N THR A 45 2.13 -8.71 0.51
CA THR A 45 2.13 -8.32 1.92
C THR A 45 3.53 -8.23 2.54
N LEU A 46 4.55 -8.79 1.88
CA LEU A 46 5.95 -8.64 2.28
C LEU A 46 6.38 -7.17 2.34
N ALA A 47 5.72 -6.28 1.60
CA ALA A 47 5.98 -4.85 1.68
C ALA A 47 5.66 -4.26 3.05
N PHE A 48 4.87 -4.95 3.87
CA PHE A 48 4.49 -4.53 5.20
C PHE A 48 5.29 -5.24 6.30
N ALA A 49 6.12 -6.22 5.96
CA ALA A 49 7.04 -6.84 6.91
C ALA A 49 8.20 -5.89 7.23
N PRO A 50 8.81 -5.99 8.42
CA PRO A 50 10.04 -5.27 8.73
C PRO A 50 11.09 -5.48 7.64
N THR A 51 11.68 -4.40 7.12
CA THR A 51 12.60 -4.44 5.97
C THR A 51 13.71 -5.47 6.12
N LEU A 52 14.23 -5.65 7.34
CA LEU A 52 15.29 -6.59 7.65
C LEU A 52 14.84 -8.06 7.62
N GLU A 53 13.56 -8.32 7.88
CA GLU A 53 12.97 -9.67 7.96
C GLU A 53 12.44 -10.16 6.61
N VAL A 54 12.22 -9.26 5.64
CA VAL A 54 11.67 -9.60 4.31
C VAL A 54 12.42 -10.77 3.66
N ARG A 55 13.75 -10.78 3.75
CA ARG A 55 14.59 -11.84 3.15
C ARG A 55 14.44 -13.19 3.84
N GLU A 56 14.16 -13.18 5.14
CA GLU A 56 13.97 -14.40 5.94
C GLU A 56 12.56 -14.97 5.78
N LEU A 57 11.57 -14.09 5.60
CA LEU A 57 10.17 -14.46 5.42
C LEU A 57 9.86 -14.94 4.00
N PHE A 58 10.52 -14.36 2.99
CA PHE A 58 10.23 -14.67 1.59
C PHE A 58 10.31 -16.17 1.25
N PRO A 59 11.36 -16.92 1.64
CA PRO A 59 11.41 -18.37 1.41
C PRO A 59 10.24 -19.13 2.03
N GLN A 60 9.79 -18.72 3.22
CA GLN A 60 8.65 -19.34 3.91
C GLN A 60 7.33 -19.08 3.15
N VAL A 61 7.17 -17.89 2.55
CA VAL A 61 6.00 -17.58 1.71
C VAL A 61 6.00 -18.45 0.45
N ILE A 62 7.16 -18.63 -0.19
CA ILE A 62 7.29 -19.48 -1.38
C ILE A 62 7.02 -20.95 -1.06
N GLU A 63 7.59 -21.47 0.03
CA GLU A 63 7.39 -22.85 0.48
C GLU A 63 5.91 -23.14 0.73
N GLN A 64 5.19 -22.20 1.35
CA GLN A 64 3.77 -22.36 1.61
C GLN A 64 2.93 -22.49 0.34
N LEU A 65 3.34 -21.96 -0.81
CA LEU A 65 2.55 -22.00 -2.05
C LEU A 65 2.26 -23.44 -2.50
N ASP A 66 3.24 -24.34 -2.36
CA ASP A 66 3.12 -25.76 -2.71
C ASP A 66 2.53 -25.99 -4.12
N ILE A 67 3.09 -25.30 -5.12
CA ILE A 67 2.70 -25.41 -6.54
C ILE A 67 3.92 -25.64 -7.44
N PRO A 68 3.75 -26.24 -8.64
CA PRO A 68 4.85 -26.41 -9.60
C PRO A 68 5.56 -25.10 -9.96
N ALA A 69 4.82 -23.99 -10.02
CA ALA A 69 5.33 -22.67 -10.36
C ALA A 69 6.11 -21.98 -9.23
N SER A 70 6.22 -22.56 -8.03
CA SER A 70 6.88 -21.93 -6.87
C SER A 70 8.34 -21.58 -7.17
N LEU A 71 9.06 -22.42 -7.91
CA LEU A 71 10.45 -22.16 -8.28
C LEU A 71 10.58 -20.96 -9.23
N GLU A 72 9.74 -20.90 -10.28
CA GLU A 72 9.75 -19.80 -11.24
C GLU A 72 9.42 -18.47 -10.57
N LEU A 73 8.42 -18.49 -9.69
CA LEU A 73 8.05 -17.34 -8.89
C LEU A 73 9.18 -16.92 -7.94
N ALA A 74 9.85 -17.88 -7.30
CA ALA A 74 10.99 -17.60 -6.43
C ALA A 74 12.11 -16.88 -7.20
N LEU A 75 12.48 -17.43 -8.36
CA LEU A 75 13.53 -16.88 -9.22
C LEU A 75 13.18 -15.47 -9.70
N TYR A 76 11.93 -15.21 -10.08
CA TYR A 76 11.45 -13.89 -10.45
C TYR A 76 11.63 -12.88 -9.32
N PHE A 77 11.16 -13.21 -8.11
CA PHE A 77 11.24 -12.32 -6.95
C PHE A 77 12.67 -12.08 -6.49
N GLU A 78 13.52 -13.10 -6.51
CA GLU A 78 14.95 -12.97 -6.21
C GLU A 78 15.66 -12.01 -7.15
N ASN A 79 15.42 -12.13 -8.45
CA ASN A 79 16.02 -11.24 -9.44
C ASN A 79 15.46 -9.82 -9.35
N THR A 80 14.15 -9.69 -9.10
CA THR A 80 13.44 -8.42 -9.24
C THR A 80 13.40 -7.60 -7.95
N TYR A 81 13.27 -8.24 -6.78
CA TYR A 81 12.89 -7.59 -5.52
C TYR A 81 13.78 -7.91 -4.31
N ILE A 82 14.31 -9.13 -4.20
CA ILE A 82 14.98 -9.61 -2.97
C ILE A 82 16.51 -9.56 -3.07
N GLY A 83 17.06 -9.93 -4.22
CA GLY A 83 18.48 -10.14 -4.45
C GLY A 83 18.89 -11.59 -4.15
N ARG A 84 19.87 -12.12 -4.89
CA ARG A 84 20.44 -13.46 -4.68
C ARG A 84 21.72 -13.39 -3.86
N THR A 85 21.90 -14.34 -2.96
CA THR A 85 23.23 -14.58 -2.36
C THR A 85 24.06 -15.38 -3.36
N VAL A 86 25.11 -14.76 -3.92
CA VAL A 86 26.04 -15.47 -4.82
C VAL A 86 27.08 -16.27 -4.02
N PRO A 87 27.64 -17.35 -4.59
CA PRO A 87 28.76 -18.05 -3.98
C PRO A 87 29.90 -17.08 -3.64
N GLY A 88 30.30 -17.04 -2.37
CA GLY A 88 31.24 -16.04 -1.83
C GLY A 88 30.60 -14.99 -0.90
N GLY A 89 29.28 -15.04 -0.70
CA GLY A 89 28.57 -14.23 0.31
C GLY A 89 28.22 -12.81 -0.15
N THR A 90 28.60 -12.42 -1.37
CA THR A 90 28.15 -11.17 -1.97
C THR A 90 26.67 -11.26 -2.35
N GLN A 91 25.91 -10.18 -2.14
CA GLN A 91 24.52 -10.13 -2.60
C GLN A 91 24.46 -9.50 -3.99
N SER A 92 23.80 -10.18 -4.92
CA SER A 92 23.41 -9.61 -6.20
C SER A 92 22.32 -8.56 -5.95
N ALA A 93 22.51 -7.36 -6.50
CA ALA A 93 21.54 -6.28 -6.35
C ALA A 93 20.26 -6.60 -7.16
N PRO A 94 19.07 -6.58 -6.53
CA PRO A 94 17.82 -6.74 -7.25
C PRO A 94 17.53 -5.53 -8.14
N LEU A 95 16.66 -5.70 -9.16
CA LEU A 95 16.20 -4.57 -10.00
C LEU A 95 15.54 -3.47 -9.16
N PHE A 96 14.78 -3.84 -8.12
CA PHE A 96 14.10 -2.94 -7.21
C PHE A 96 14.44 -3.32 -5.75
N PRO A 97 15.33 -2.57 -5.07
CA PRO A 97 15.70 -2.82 -3.68
C PRO A 97 14.50 -2.82 -2.72
N ILE A 98 14.61 -3.58 -1.63
CA ILE A 98 13.52 -3.76 -0.65
C ILE A 98 13.04 -2.41 -0.10
N GLU A 99 13.96 -1.50 0.16
CA GLU A 99 13.72 -0.15 0.67
C GLU A 99 12.83 0.70 -0.25
N MET A 100 12.81 0.36 -1.54
CA MET A 100 12.06 1.10 -2.56
C MET A 100 10.57 0.77 -2.54
N TRP A 101 10.22 -0.50 -2.30
CA TRP A 101 8.83 -0.99 -2.36
C TRP A 101 8.24 -1.32 -0.97
N ASN A 102 9.06 -1.35 0.09
CA ASN A 102 8.61 -1.58 1.45
C ASN A 102 7.88 -0.34 2.05
N HIS A 103 6.85 -0.61 2.85
CA HIS A 103 5.94 0.33 3.48
C HIS A 103 5.86 0.20 5.00
N HIS A 104 6.57 -0.75 5.62
CA HIS A 104 6.50 -1.01 7.06
C HIS A 104 6.71 0.27 7.88
N HIS A 105 7.76 1.03 7.58
CA HIS A 105 8.04 2.31 8.27
C HIS A 105 6.95 3.36 8.04
N SER A 106 6.41 3.47 6.83
CA SER A 106 5.36 4.45 6.54
C SER A 106 4.06 4.13 7.29
N VAL A 107 3.71 2.85 7.39
CA VAL A 107 2.50 2.40 8.09
C VAL A 107 2.66 2.51 9.61
N SER A 108 3.83 2.18 10.16
CA SER A 108 4.09 2.29 11.60
C SER A 108 4.11 3.73 12.10
N GLN A 109 4.55 4.67 11.26
CA GLN A 109 4.53 6.11 11.57
C GLN A 109 3.17 6.79 11.28
N GLY A 110 2.14 6.04 10.87
CA GLY A 110 0.84 6.59 10.52
C GLY A 110 0.89 7.58 9.35
N ILE A 111 1.91 7.50 8.50
CA ILE A 111 2.08 8.40 7.37
C ILE A 111 0.97 8.08 6.35
N PRO A 112 0.12 9.05 5.98
CA PRO A 112 -1.06 8.79 5.14
C PRO A 112 -0.68 8.07 3.86
N ARG A 113 -1.32 6.93 3.59
CA ARG A 113 -1.02 6.01 2.47
C ARG A 113 -1.57 6.50 1.13
N THR A 114 -2.40 7.53 1.11
CA THR A 114 -2.95 8.13 -0.11
C THR A 114 -2.88 9.65 -0.03
N ASN A 115 -2.78 10.34 -1.16
CA ASN A 115 -2.90 11.80 -1.19
C ASN A 115 -4.38 12.23 -1.12
N ASN A 116 -5.29 11.32 -0.73
CA ASN A 116 -6.74 11.51 -0.74
C ASN A 116 -7.17 12.77 -0.01
N ALA A 117 -6.54 13.09 1.13
CA ALA A 117 -6.85 14.31 1.86
C ALA A 117 -6.50 15.57 1.05
N VAL A 118 -5.34 15.56 0.39
CA VAL A 118 -4.88 16.65 -0.48
C VAL A 118 -5.71 16.71 -1.76
N GLU A 119 -6.03 15.58 -2.40
CA GLU A 119 -6.89 15.53 -3.58
C GLU A 119 -8.33 15.94 -3.27
N ALA A 120 -8.85 15.59 -2.10
CA ALA A 120 -10.15 16.03 -1.63
C ALA A 120 -10.13 17.54 -1.34
N TRP A 121 -9.06 18.04 -0.72
CA TRP A 121 -8.86 19.48 -0.53
C TRP A 121 -8.75 20.21 -1.88
N HIS A 122 -7.94 19.73 -2.82
CA HIS A 122 -7.82 20.29 -4.17
C HIS A 122 -9.17 20.28 -4.91
N ARG A 123 -9.96 19.20 -4.78
CA ARG A 123 -11.31 19.12 -5.36
C ARG A 123 -12.25 20.16 -4.75
N ALA A 124 -12.28 20.27 -3.42
CA ALA A 124 -13.07 21.27 -2.72
C ALA A 124 -12.65 22.70 -3.11
N TYR A 125 -11.34 22.95 -3.17
CA TYR A 125 -10.77 24.21 -3.58
C TYR A 125 -11.12 24.60 -5.03
N ASN A 126 -11.07 23.64 -5.96
CA ASN A 126 -11.50 23.86 -7.34
C ASN A 126 -12.98 24.23 -7.43
N VAL A 127 -13.84 23.65 -6.58
CA VAL A 127 -15.24 24.05 -6.44
C VAL A 127 -15.35 25.47 -5.88
N THR A 128 -14.58 25.81 -4.85
CA THR A 128 -14.56 27.16 -4.23
C THR A 128 -14.15 28.25 -5.23
N ILE A 129 -13.17 27.98 -6.09
CA ILE A 129 -12.70 28.92 -7.13
C ILE A 129 -13.69 28.98 -8.30
N GLY A 130 -14.26 27.85 -8.70
CA GLY A 130 -15.25 27.77 -9.78
C GLY A 130 -14.72 28.20 -11.16
N CYS A 131 -13.41 28.20 -11.39
CA CYS A 131 -12.80 28.46 -12.70
C CYS A 131 -11.39 27.89 -12.81
N HIS A 132 -10.97 27.55 -14.03
CA HIS A 132 -9.67 26.93 -14.31
C HIS A 132 -8.48 27.92 -14.26
N HIS A 133 -8.73 29.20 -14.58
CA HIS A 133 -7.73 30.26 -14.60
C HIS A 133 -8.21 31.50 -13.84
N PRO A 134 -8.18 31.49 -12.49
CA PRO A 134 -8.55 32.65 -11.70
C PRO A 134 -7.53 33.79 -11.87
N ASN A 135 -8.00 35.03 -11.93
CA ASN A 135 -7.12 36.19 -11.75
C ASN A 135 -6.61 36.25 -10.29
N ILE A 136 -5.55 37.02 -10.06
CA ILE A 136 -4.87 37.08 -8.76
C ILE A 136 -5.81 37.46 -7.61
N TRP A 137 -6.77 38.35 -7.84
CA TRP A 137 -7.73 38.79 -6.84
C TRP A 137 -8.71 37.68 -6.46
N LYS A 138 -9.25 36.98 -7.46
CA LYS A 138 -10.15 35.84 -7.24
C LYS A 138 -9.42 34.71 -6.51
N TRP A 139 -8.15 34.49 -6.84
CA TRP A 139 -7.29 33.52 -6.15
C TRP A 139 -7.04 33.90 -4.68
N ILE A 140 -6.69 35.16 -4.39
CA ILE A 140 -6.49 35.64 -3.01
C ILE A 140 -7.76 35.48 -2.16
N ILE A 141 -8.92 35.83 -2.72
CA ILE A 141 -10.22 35.70 -2.03
C ILE A 141 -10.52 34.23 -1.72
N ALA A 142 -10.29 33.34 -2.69
CA ALA A 142 -10.50 31.90 -2.49
C ALA A 142 -9.58 31.32 -1.40
N ILE A 143 -8.31 31.71 -1.37
CA ILE A 143 -7.37 31.28 -0.32
C ILE A 143 -7.81 31.73 1.06
N ARG A 144 -8.21 33.00 1.21
CA ARG A 144 -8.70 33.51 2.51
C ARG A 144 -9.93 32.75 2.99
N ARG A 145 -10.82 32.38 2.07
CA ARG A 145 -12.01 31.58 2.38
C ARG A 145 -11.64 30.16 2.83
N GLU A 146 -10.72 29.50 2.13
CA GLU A 146 -10.23 28.18 2.53
C GLU A 146 -9.54 28.21 3.90
N GLN A 147 -8.72 29.22 4.17
CA GLN A 147 -8.08 29.39 5.46
C GLN A 147 -9.12 29.47 6.59
N GLY A 148 -10.16 30.30 6.43
CA GLY A 148 -11.25 30.39 7.42
C GLY A 148 -11.97 29.05 7.62
N LEU A 149 -12.20 28.27 6.56
CA LEU A 149 -12.81 26.94 6.67
C LEU A 149 -11.92 25.94 7.42
N VAL A 150 -10.59 26.02 7.24
CA VAL A 150 -9.62 25.17 7.94
C VAL A 150 -9.53 25.54 9.42
N GLU A 151 -9.48 26.84 9.75
CA GLU A 151 -9.44 27.32 11.13
C GLU A 151 -10.69 26.89 11.91
N VAL A 152 -11.87 26.96 11.30
CA VAL A 152 -13.12 26.46 11.91
C VAL A 152 -13.06 24.94 12.13
N LYS A 153 -12.55 24.17 11.16
CA LYS A 153 -12.35 22.72 11.32
C LYS A 153 -11.35 22.38 12.42
N GLN A 154 -10.30 23.17 12.57
CA GLN A 154 -9.31 23.00 13.62
C GLN A 154 -9.89 23.33 14.99
N ALA A 155 -10.62 24.43 15.12
CA ALA A 155 -11.26 24.85 16.36
C ALA A 155 -12.31 23.82 16.83
N THR A 156 -13.13 23.30 15.91
CA THR A 156 -14.11 22.24 16.21
C THR A 156 -13.46 20.93 16.64
N PHE A 157 -12.36 20.53 15.98
CA PHE A 157 -11.56 19.37 16.40
C PHE A 157 -10.95 19.55 17.80
N LEU A 158 -10.38 20.72 18.08
CA LEU A 158 -9.82 21.05 19.40
C LEU A 158 -10.89 21.11 20.50
N ALA A 159 -12.12 21.49 20.15
CA ALA A 159 -13.28 21.46 21.05
C ALA A 159 -13.81 20.04 21.33
N GLY A 160 -13.18 19.00 20.77
CA GLY A 160 -13.51 17.60 21.01
C GLY A 160 -14.61 17.05 20.07
N ASP A 161 -15.05 17.85 19.10
CA ASP A 161 -16.06 17.42 18.15
C ASP A 161 -15.45 16.45 17.13
N LYS A 162 -16.07 15.28 16.95
CA LYS A 162 -15.53 14.22 16.09
C LYS A 162 -16.03 14.41 14.66
N PRO A 163 -15.16 14.34 13.63
CA PRO A 163 -15.62 14.39 12.25
C PRO A 163 -16.61 13.25 11.97
N SER A 164 -17.72 13.57 11.29
CA SER A 164 -18.80 12.63 10.98
C SER A 164 -18.31 11.40 10.20
N LYS A 165 -18.84 10.23 10.58
CA LYS A 165 -18.68 8.86 10.02
C LYS A 165 -17.30 8.54 9.43
N ARG A 166 -16.60 7.61 10.08
CA ARG A 166 -15.39 6.94 9.56
C ARG A 166 -15.62 6.53 8.11
N THR A 167 -14.79 7.07 7.22
CA THR A 167 -14.80 6.65 5.81
C THR A 167 -14.23 5.23 5.75
N LYS A 168 -14.73 4.37 4.84
CA LYS A 168 -14.18 3.01 4.64
C LYS A 168 -12.63 2.99 4.55
N ASN A 169 -12.04 4.06 4.01
CA ASN A 169 -10.59 4.22 3.90
C ASN A 169 -9.87 4.36 5.25
N SER A 170 -10.43 5.12 6.21
CA SER A 170 -9.79 5.33 7.52
C SER A 170 -9.85 4.06 8.38
N ALA A 171 -10.92 3.27 8.25
CA ALA A 171 -11.02 1.96 8.90
C ALA A 171 -10.01 0.95 8.34
N ASN A 172 -9.76 0.98 7.02
CA ASN A 172 -8.75 0.12 6.40
C ASN A 172 -7.32 0.55 6.76
N GLU A 173 -7.04 1.85 6.90
CA GLU A 173 -5.74 2.36 7.35
C GLU A 173 -5.48 1.97 8.81
N GLU A 174 -6.45 2.16 9.71
CA GLU A 174 -6.35 1.66 11.10
C GLU A 174 -6.15 0.14 11.14
N GLY A 175 -6.86 -0.63 10.29
CA GLY A 175 -6.70 -2.09 10.20
C GLY A 175 -5.31 -2.52 9.73
N LEU A 176 -4.74 -1.84 8.73
CA LEU A 176 -3.37 -2.08 8.24
C LEU A 176 -2.32 -1.67 9.27
N THR A 177 -2.48 -0.52 9.91
CA THR A 177 -1.61 -0.08 11.01
C THR A 177 -1.67 -1.06 12.17
N ASN A 178 -2.87 -1.49 12.58
CA ASN A 178 -3.02 -2.52 13.61
C ASN A 178 -2.40 -3.85 13.18
N LEU A 179 -2.52 -4.26 11.92
CA LEU A 179 -1.92 -5.50 11.42
C LEU A 179 -0.38 -5.43 11.46
N VAL A 180 0.21 -4.33 10.99
CA VAL A 180 1.66 -4.07 11.04
C VAL A 180 2.17 -3.93 12.48
N LEU A 181 1.40 -3.33 13.38
CA LEU A 181 1.76 -3.23 14.80
C LEU A 181 1.55 -4.56 15.55
N SER A 182 0.55 -5.36 15.14
CA SER A 182 0.22 -6.67 15.71
C SER A 182 1.08 -7.81 15.16
N TYR A 183 2.02 -7.51 14.26
CA TYR A 183 2.98 -8.45 13.68
C TYR A 183 3.72 -9.29 14.73
N PHE A 184 3.75 -8.84 15.99
CA PHE A 184 4.27 -9.57 17.15
C PHE A 184 3.38 -10.66 17.76
N HIS A 185 2.11 -10.85 17.35
CA HIS A 185 1.21 -11.77 18.08
C HIS A 185 0.42 -12.80 17.27
N ARG A 186 0.34 -12.76 15.94
CA ARG A 186 -0.63 -13.60 15.22
C ARG A 186 -0.26 -13.86 13.76
N PHE A 187 0.40 -14.98 13.48
CA PHE A 187 -0.05 -15.80 12.34
C PHE A 187 -1.25 -16.62 12.83
N PRO A 188 -2.49 -16.14 12.57
CA PRO A 188 -3.45 -17.02 11.93
C PRO A 188 -4.27 -16.31 10.84
N PRO A 189 -4.67 -17.05 9.80
CA PRO A 189 -5.26 -16.53 8.57
C PRO A 189 -6.78 -16.40 8.74
N ARG A 190 -7.27 -15.32 9.34
CA ARG A 190 -8.72 -15.03 9.32
C ARG A 190 -8.93 -13.53 9.22
N ASN A 191 -9.12 -13.07 7.98
CA ASN A 191 -9.81 -11.83 7.56
C ASN A 191 -9.16 -11.09 6.38
N TYR A 192 -8.48 -11.80 5.47
CA TYR A 192 -8.17 -11.23 4.15
C TYR A 192 -9.35 -11.30 3.17
N THR A 193 -10.46 -11.95 3.54
CA THR A 193 -11.64 -12.16 2.70
C THR A 193 -12.51 -10.91 2.51
N GLN A 194 -12.32 -9.85 3.31
CA GLN A 194 -13.10 -8.60 3.17
C GLN A 194 -12.35 -7.45 2.50
N ILE A 195 -11.04 -7.59 2.26
CA ILE A 195 -10.32 -6.62 1.44
C ILE A 195 -10.38 -7.13 0.02
N ASN A 196 -11.39 -6.67 -0.72
CA ASN A 196 -11.36 -6.67 -2.18
C ASN A 196 -10.21 -5.74 -2.64
N PHE A 197 -8.97 -6.20 -2.47
CA PHE A 197 -7.73 -5.49 -2.82
C PHE A 197 -7.73 -5.10 -4.31
N TRP A 198 -8.48 -5.85 -5.12
CA TRP A 198 -8.51 -5.77 -6.57
C TRP A 198 -9.72 -5.04 -7.18
N ASN A 199 -10.81 -4.79 -6.43
CA ASN A 199 -12.02 -4.15 -7.00
C ASN A 199 -11.97 -2.62 -7.01
N LYS A 200 -10.84 -2.01 -6.62
CA LYS A 200 -10.72 -0.55 -6.47
C LYS A 200 -9.80 0.13 -7.49
N PHE A 201 -9.26 -0.63 -8.43
CA PHE A 201 -8.26 -0.15 -9.39
C PHE A 201 -8.51 -0.64 -10.83
N GLY A 202 -9.77 -0.94 -11.15
CA GLY A 202 -10.24 -0.99 -12.53
C GLY A 202 -10.33 0.41 -13.12
#